data_AF-A0A2T2TAF6-F1
#
_entry.id   AF-A0A2T2TAF6-F1
#
_cell.length_a   1.000
_cell.length_b   1.000
_cell.length_c   1.000
_cell.angle_alpha   90.00
_cell.angle_beta   90.00
_cell.angle_gamma   90.00
#
_symmetry.space_group_name_H-M   'P 1'
#
loop_
_entity.id
_entity.type
_entity.pdbx_description
1 polymer ?
#
loop_
_entity_poly.entity_id
_entity_poly.type
_entity_poly.pdbx_seq_one_letter_code
_entity_poly.pdbx_strand_id
1 'polypeptide(L)'
;MPATAPREMAASDHRAAAYESARERIDALLDSEDDWVAAMATVACELHHHFEHYDWTGFYRVVAPQLLKVGPYQGGHGCLSIPFDRGVCGAAARSGQTQLVPDVEAFPDHIACSSSTRSEIVVPVAAPDGRLLAVLDVDSDRLAAFDETDQEHLEALCQTLGEQLNTSTVTLILSRAWIGKPSRFASLRGDVRLDGWMFGRSPSTRSYLQTIGLRRGRETNRRKLQIFSKPLTAQ
;
A
#
# COMPACT_ATOMS: atom_id res chain seq x y z
N MET A 1 -13.88 37.77 -24.61
CA MET A 1 -14.38 36.43 -24.26
C MET A 1 -13.64 35.44 -25.15
N PRO A 2 -12.67 34.65 -24.68
CA PRO A 2 -12.14 33.60 -25.53
C PRO A 2 -13.03 32.36 -25.41
N ALA A 3 -13.49 31.85 -26.55
CA ALA A 3 -14.16 30.57 -26.67
C ALA A 3 -13.09 29.46 -26.77
N THR A 4 -12.67 28.89 -25.63
CA THR A 4 -11.76 27.73 -25.54
C THR A 4 -12.48 26.41 -25.24
N ALA A 5 -13.75 26.46 -24.84
CA ALA A 5 -14.50 25.35 -24.24
C ALA A 5 -14.65 24.03 -25.05
N PRO A 6 -14.80 23.99 -26.39
CA PRO A 6 -15.19 22.72 -27.05
C PRO A 6 -14.07 21.67 -27.10
N ARG A 7 -12.81 22.10 -27.15
CA ARG A 7 -11.66 21.22 -27.41
C ARG A 7 -11.02 20.69 -26.12
N GLU A 8 -11.06 21.52 -25.08
CA GLU A 8 -10.58 21.22 -23.73
C GLU A 8 -11.54 20.24 -23.02
N MET A 9 -12.85 20.47 -23.15
CA MET A 9 -13.88 19.55 -22.63
C MET A 9 -13.81 18.17 -23.29
N ALA A 10 -13.64 18.10 -24.62
CA ALA A 10 -13.49 16.82 -25.32
C ALA A 10 -12.21 16.05 -24.93
N ALA A 11 -11.14 16.75 -24.53
CA ALA A 11 -9.91 16.11 -24.06
C ALA A 11 -10.08 15.57 -22.63
N SER A 12 -10.73 16.32 -21.74
CA SER A 12 -11.09 15.88 -20.39
C SER A 12 -12.06 14.69 -20.43
N ASP A 13 -13.08 14.72 -21.31
CA ASP A 13 -14.01 13.59 -21.51
C ASP A 13 -13.27 12.31 -21.97
N HIS A 14 -12.28 12.44 -22.85
CA HIS A 14 -11.49 11.30 -23.30
C HIS A 14 -10.56 10.77 -22.20
N ARG A 15 -9.95 11.66 -21.41
CA ARG A 15 -9.11 11.32 -20.27
C ARG A 15 -9.92 10.60 -19.18
N ALA A 16 -11.09 11.11 -18.84
CA ALA A 16 -12.00 10.48 -17.88
C ALA A 16 -12.37 9.05 -18.33
N ALA A 17 -12.74 8.87 -19.60
CA ALA A 17 -13.04 7.54 -20.14
C ALA A 17 -11.82 6.58 -20.11
N ALA A 18 -10.61 7.10 -20.32
CA ALA A 18 -9.38 6.30 -20.17
C ALA A 18 -9.19 5.86 -18.72
N TYR A 19 -9.40 6.75 -17.74
CA TYR A 19 -9.39 6.37 -16.32
C TYR A 19 -10.45 5.35 -15.97
N GLU A 20 -11.68 5.50 -16.44
CA GLU A 20 -12.73 4.49 -16.23
C GLU A 20 -12.27 3.11 -16.71
N SER A 21 -11.70 3.03 -17.92
CA SER A 21 -11.17 1.78 -18.46
C SER A 21 -10.00 1.22 -17.64
N ALA A 22 -9.06 2.07 -17.20
CA ALA A 22 -7.95 1.64 -16.34
C ALA A 22 -8.45 1.15 -14.97
N ARG A 23 -9.42 1.85 -14.37
CA ARG A 23 -10.01 1.49 -13.07
C ARG A 23 -10.75 0.15 -13.15
N GLU A 24 -11.55 -0.09 -14.19
CA GLU A 24 -12.20 -1.39 -14.40
C GLU A 24 -11.20 -2.56 -14.41
N ARG A 25 -10.06 -2.40 -15.08
CA ARG A 25 -9.01 -3.42 -15.13
C ARG A 25 -8.33 -3.61 -13.78
N ILE A 26 -7.95 -2.51 -13.13
CA ILE A 26 -7.32 -2.53 -11.81
C ILE A 26 -8.24 -3.20 -10.80
N ASP A 27 -9.50 -2.80 -10.73
CA ASP A 27 -10.46 -3.33 -9.75
C ASP A 27 -10.72 -4.83 -10.00
N ALA A 28 -10.76 -5.28 -11.26
CA ALA A 28 -10.88 -6.69 -11.57
C ALA A 28 -9.64 -7.52 -11.20
N LEU A 29 -8.43 -6.95 -11.34
CA LEU A 29 -7.18 -7.61 -10.98
C LEU A 29 -6.94 -7.65 -9.46
N LEU A 30 -7.42 -6.63 -8.75
CA LEU A 30 -7.30 -6.52 -7.30
C LEU A 30 -8.49 -7.15 -6.55
N ASP A 31 -9.46 -7.74 -7.25
CA ASP A 31 -10.57 -8.41 -6.61
C ASP A 31 -10.05 -9.52 -5.69
N SER A 32 -10.36 -9.40 -4.40
CA SER A 32 -9.92 -10.30 -3.32
C SER A 32 -8.40 -10.39 -3.10
N GLU A 33 -7.60 -9.46 -3.63
CA GLU A 33 -6.16 -9.36 -3.33
C GLU A 33 -5.92 -8.78 -1.92
N ASP A 34 -4.98 -9.37 -1.17
CA ASP A 34 -4.66 -8.97 0.21
C ASP A 34 -3.17 -8.66 0.46
N ASP A 35 -2.31 -8.88 -0.55
CA ASP A 35 -0.90 -8.51 -0.52
C ASP A 35 -0.66 -7.09 -1.02
N TRP A 36 -0.11 -6.26 -0.13
CA TRP A 36 0.18 -4.85 -0.40
C TRP A 36 1.16 -4.66 -1.57
N VAL A 37 2.16 -5.54 -1.70
CA VAL A 37 3.18 -5.41 -2.74
C VAL A 37 2.59 -5.76 -4.11
N ALA A 38 1.80 -6.82 -4.19
CA ALA A 38 1.06 -7.20 -5.40
C ALA A 38 0.12 -6.08 -5.84
N ALA A 39 -0.67 -5.51 -4.92
CA ALA A 39 -1.60 -4.42 -5.24
C ALA A 39 -0.90 -3.20 -5.83
N MET A 40 0.14 -2.67 -5.16
CA MET A 40 0.92 -1.55 -5.68
C MET A 40 1.60 -1.86 -7.02
N ALA A 41 2.17 -3.06 -7.17
CA ALA A 41 2.84 -3.46 -8.41
C ALA A 41 1.88 -3.50 -9.60
N THR A 42 0.68 -4.04 -9.38
CA THR A 42 -0.39 -4.10 -10.38
C THR A 42 -0.88 -2.70 -10.74
N VAL A 43 -1.15 -1.85 -9.76
CA VAL A 43 -1.61 -0.47 -10.02
C VAL A 43 -0.57 0.33 -10.79
N ALA A 44 0.70 0.28 -10.36
CA ALA A 44 1.78 0.97 -11.05
C ALA A 44 1.92 0.48 -12.50
N CYS A 45 1.81 -0.83 -12.73
CA CYS A 45 1.83 -1.44 -14.05
C CYS A 45 0.67 -0.96 -14.94
N GLU A 46 -0.57 -1.10 -14.47
CA GLU A 46 -1.75 -0.77 -15.27
C GLU A 46 -1.81 0.72 -15.59
N LEU A 47 -1.50 1.60 -14.63
CA LEU A 47 -1.45 3.04 -14.89
C LEU A 47 -0.35 3.41 -15.90
N HIS A 48 0.87 2.94 -15.68
CA HIS A 48 2.03 3.30 -16.52
C HIS A 48 1.84 2.89 -17.98
N HIS A 49 1.26 1.72 -18.24
CA HIS A 49 1.07 1.23 -19.60
C HIS A 49 -0.23 1.73 -20.25
N HIS A 50 -1.17 2.27 -19.48
CA HIS A 50 -2.41 2.82 -20.02
C HIS A 50 -2.24 4.25 -20.53
N PHE A 51 -1.42 5.06 -19.87
CA PHE A 51 -1.25 6.48 -20.20
C PHE A 51 0.12 6.75 -20.83
N GLU A 52 0.13 7.16 -22.10
CA GLU A 52 1.37 7.40 -22.87
C GLU A 52 2.29 8.47 -22.26
N HIS A 53 1.73 9.41 -21.50
CA HIS A 53 2.46 10.52 -20.90
C HIS A 53 3.02 10.20 -19.51
N TYR A 54 2.90 8.96 -19.05
CA TYR A 54 3.43 8.53 -17.76
C TYR A 54 4.84 7.98 -17.96
N ASP A 55 5.84 8.73 -17.51
CA ASP A 55 7.26 8.38 -17.67
C ASP A 55 7.83 7.68 -16.43
N TRP A 56 7.26 7.98 -15.26
CA TRP A 56 7.49 7.24 -14.03
C TRP A 56 6.16 7.07 -13.30
N THR A 57 5.93 5.91 -12.69
CA THR A 57 4.68 5.63 -11.98
C THR A 57 4.95 4.64 -10.87
N GLY A 58 4.70 5.00 -9.63
CA GLY A 58 5.02 4.11 -8.53
C GLY A 58 4.65 4.62 -7.16
N PHE A 59 5.03 3.84 -6.16
CA PHE A 59 4.67 4.14 -4.79
C PHE A 59 5.91 4.44 -3.95
N TYR A 60 5.76 5.38 -3.03
CA TYR A 60 6.70 5.62 -1.93
C TYR A 60 6.00 5.34 -0.61
N ARG A 61 6.53 4.39 0.17
CA ARG A 61 5.89 3.88 1.38
C ARG A 61 6.44 4.55 2.62
N VAL A 62 5.58 4.84 3.59
CA VAL A 62 5.99 5.27 4.92
C VAL A 62 6.57 4.06 5.66
N VAL A 63 7.89 4.04 5.84
CA VAL A 63 8.60 2.91 6.49
C VAL A 63 9.16 3.25 7.87
N ALA A 64 9.23 4.55 8.18
CA ALA A 64 9.64 5.10 9.46
C ALA A 64 9.02 6.49 9.61
N PRO A 65 9.00 7.07 10.83
CA PRO A 65 8.53 8.43 11.02
C PRO A 65 9.22 9.40 10.06
N GLN A 66 8.44 10.18 9.32
CA GLN A 66 8.92 11.21 8.39
C GLN A 66 9.86 10.70 7.28
N LEU A 67 9.76 9.40 6.91
CA LEU A 67 10.59 8.80 5.88
C LEU A 67 9.80 7.91 4.93
N LEU A 68 9.91 8.24 3.65
CA LEU A 68 9.43 7.42 2.55
C LEU A 68 10.56 6.53 1.98
N LYS A 69 10.21 5.32 1.57
CA LYS A 69 11.07 4.45 0.75
C LYS A 69 10.33 3.95 -0.47
N VAL A 70 11.04 3.85 -1.58
CA VAL A 70 10.49 3.35 -2.84
C VAL A 70 9.84 1.96 -2.64
N GLY A 71 8.63 1.83 -3.16
CA GLY A 71 7.86 0.60 -3.31
C GLY A 71 7.96 0.07 -4.73
N PRO A 72 6.96 -0.68 -5.21
CA PRO A 72 6.83 -1.02 -6.62
C PRO A 72 6.65 0.23 -7.48
N TYR A 73 7.30 0.24 -8.65
CA TYR A 73 7.24 1.32 -9.63
C TYR A 73 7.52 0.80 -11.03
N GLN A 74 7.18 1.61 -12.03
CA GLN A 74 7.54 1.48 -13.44
C GLN A 74 8.30 2.73 -13.89
N GLY A 75 9.19 2.58 -14.87
CA GLY A 75 10.05 3.66 -15.39
C GLY A 75 11.50 3.58 -14.93
N GLY A 76 12.24 4.69 -15.10
CA GLY A 76 13.66 4.80 -14.73
C GLY A 76 13.92 4.66 -13.22
N HIS A 77 15.20 4.55 -12.84
CA HIS A 77 15.57 4.49 -11.43
C HIS A 77 15.24 5.82 -10.71
N GLY A 78 14.33 5.76 -9.73
CA GLY A 78 14.01 6.88 -8.84
C GLY A 78 14.85 6.90 -7.56
N CYS A 79 14.60 7.88 -6.70
CA CYS A 79 15.23 7.98 -5.39
C CYS A 79 14.83 6.78 -4.50
N LEU A 80 15.78 6.14 -3.81
CA LEU A 80 15.44 5.00 -2.94
C LEU A 80 14.77 5.41 -1.62
N SER A 81 14.98 6.66 -1.19
CA SER A 81 14.49 7.19 0.08
C SER A 81 14.25 8.69 -0.03
N ILE A 82 13.10 9.14 0.48
CA ILE A 82 12.68 10.54 0.44
C ILE A 82 12.26 10.95 1.87
N PRO A 83 12.99 11.86 2.52
CA PRO A 83 12.53 12.50 3.75
C PRO A 83 11.23 13.29 3.53
N PHE A 84 10.35 13.30 4.52
CA PHE A 84 9.08 14.03 4.39
C PHE A 84 9.27 15.51 4.15
N ASP A 85 10.38 16.14 4.54
CA ASP A 85 10.65 17.57 4.39
C ASP A 85 11.15 17.98 3.00
N ARG A 86 11.17 17.07 2.01
CA ARG A 86 11.75 17.34 0.70
C ARG A 86 10.88 16.89 -0.48
N GLY A 87 10.95 17.64 -1.57
CA GLY A 87 10.31 17.31 -2.84
C GLY A 87 8.78 17.30 -2.79
N VAL A 88 8.18 17.02 -3.93
CA VAL A 88 6.72 16.95 -4.11
C VAL A 88 6.14 15.76 -3.32
N CYS A 89 6.80 14.59 -3.41
CA CYS A 89 6.51 13.43 -2.56
C CYS A 89 6.44 13.75 -1.05
N GLY A 90 7.44 14.47 -0.53
CA GLY A 90 7.44 14.88 0.87
C GLY A 90 6.35 15.90 1.18
N ALA A 91 6.07 16.85 0.26
CA ALA A 91 4.99 17.80 0.43
C ALA A 91 3.62 17.11 0.54
N ALA A 92 3.33 16.13 -0.33
CA ALA A 92 2.12 15.31 -0.24
C ALA A 92 2.03 14.54 1.09
N ALA A 93 3.16 13.97 1.53
CA ALA A 93 3.23 13.22 2.77
C ALA A 93 3.01 14.07 4.03
N ARG A 94 3.46 15.33 4.02
CA ARG A 94 3.27 16.28 5.14
C ARG A 94 1.87 16.88 5.16
N SER A 95 1.35 17.27 3.99
CA SER A 95 0.05 17.92 3.88
C SER A 95 -1.11 16.92 3.99
N GLY A 96 -0.88 15.66 3.61
CA GLY A 96 -1.93 14.68 3.41
C GLY A 96 -2.87 15.07 2.26
N GLN A 97 -2.40 15.90 1.33
CA GLN A 97 -3.17 16.40 0.19
C GLN A 97 -2.41 16.12 -1.11
N THR A 98 -3.14 15.90 -2.19
CA THR A 98 -2.56 15.75 -3.54
C THR A 98 -1.74 16.97 -3.92
N GLN A 99 -0.59 16.72 -4.54
CA GLN A 99 0.25 17.76 -5.13
C GLN A 99 0.16 17.61 -6.64
N LEU A 100 -0.53 18.55 -7.30
CA LEU A 100 -0.62 18.64 -8.76
C LEU A 100 0.35 19.72 -9.24
N VAL A 101 1.50 19.30 -9.77
CA VAL A 101 2.64 20.20 -10.07
C VAL A 101 2.84 20.29 -11.59
N PRO A 102 2.41 21.39 -12.24
CA PRO A 102 2.52 21.53 -13.70
C PRO A 102 3.95 21.78 -14.19
N ASP A 103 4.83 22.26 -13.31
CA ASP A 103 6.25 22.49 -13.58
C ASP A 103 7.07 22.19 -12.31
N VAL A 104 7.80 21.09 -12.29
CA VAL A 104 8.61 20.67 -11.14
C VAL A 104 9.82 21.58 -10.90
N GLU A 105 10.33 22.26 -11.94
CA GLU A 105 11.45 23.21 -11.78
C GLU A 105 11.03 24.46 -11.01
N ALA A 106 9.73 24.80 -11.07
CA ALA A 106 9.15 25.91 -10.31
C ALA A 106 8.78 25.53 -8.86
N PHE A 107 8.83 24.24 -8.50
CA PHE A 107 8.42 23.76 -7.19
C PHE A 107 9.51 24.01 -6.12
N PRO A 108 9.20 24.70 -5.01
CA PRO A 108 10.17 24.90 -3.93
C PRO A 108 10.67 23.58 -3.35
N ASP A 109 11.97 23.48 -3.08
CA ASP A 109 12.60 22.28 -2.52
C ASP A 109 12.47 21.01 -3.39
N HIS A 110 12.25 21.17 -4.70
CA HIS A 110 12.25 20.06 -5.66
C HIS A 110 13.54 19.22 -5.53
N ILE A 111 13.36 17.91 -5.35
CA ILE A 111 14.41 16.91 -5.54
C ILE A 111 14.16 16.30 -6.91
N ALA A 112 14.99 16.65 -7.90
CA ALA A 112 14.97 15.94 -9.17
C ALA A 112 15.46 14.50 -8.95
N CYS A 113 14.54 13.53 -8.89
CA CYS A 113 14.87 12.10 -8.88
C CYS A 113 15.13 11.57 -10.30
N SER A 114 14.47 12.15 -11.31
CA SER A 114 14.78 11.98 -12.73
C SER A 114 15.03 13.34 -13.37
N SER A 115 16.01 13.42 -14.28
CA SER A 115 16.30 14.66 -15.02
C SER A 115 15.32 14.94 -16.16
N SER A 116 14.46 13.97 -16.51
CA SER A 116 13.45 14.14 -17.56
C SER A 116 12.11 14.65 -17.04
N THR A 117 11.83 14.52 -15.74
CA THR A 117 10.54 14.92 -15.15
C THR A 117 10.33 16.43 -15.29
N ARG A 118 9.17 16.81 -15.82
CA ARG A 118 8.74 18.20 -16.02
C ARG A 118 7.46 18.55 -15.30
N SER A 119 6.53 17.61 -15.16
CA SER A 119 5.36 17.73 -14.28
C SER A 119 5.19 16.46 -13.47
N GLU A 120 4.58 16.59 -12.30
CA GLU A 120 4.44 15.51 -11.31
C GLU A 120 3.07 15.62 -10.64
N ILE A 121 2.39 14.48 -10.45
CA ILE A 121 1.24 14.38 -9.56
C ILE A 121 1.52 13.34 -8.48
N VAL A 122 1.40 13.78 -7.22
CA VAL A 122 1.58 12.91 -6.05
C VAL A 122 0.30 12.85 -5.23
N VAL A 123 -0.24 11.64 -5.05
CA VAL A 123 -1.50 11.38 -4.35
C VAL A 123 -1.25 10.57 -3.07
N PRO A 124 -1.66 11.07 -1.88
CA PRO A 124 -1.57 10.32 -0.63
C PRO A 124 -2.44 9.05 -0.62
N VAL A 125 -1.88 7.95 -0.12
CA VAL A 125 -2.63 6.73 0.22
C VAL A 125 -2.75 6.66 1.74
N ALA A 126 -3.94 7.00 2.24
CA ALA A 126 -4.22 7.03 3.68
C ALA A 126 -5.13 5.87 4.09
N ALA A 127 -4.86 5.29 5.27
CA ALA A 127 -5.79 4.35 5.90
C ALA A 127 -7.09 5.07 6.33
N PRO A 128 -8.19 4.33 6.58
CA PRO A 128 -9.45 4.91 7.05
C PRO A 128 -9.35 5.69 8.37
N ASP A 129 -8.30 5.44 9.17
CA ASP A 129 -8.00 6.17 10.41
C ASP A 129 -7.21 7.49 10.17
N GLY A 130 -6.95 7.84 8.90
CA GLY A 130 -6.21 9.02 8.48
C GLY A 130 -4.69 8.86 8.51
N ARG A 131 -4.16 7.69 8.87
CA ARG A 131 -2.71 7.44 8.86
C ARG A 131 -2.21 7.27 7.43
N LEU A 132 -1.20 8.06 7.05
CA LEU A 132 -0.52 7.92 5.77
C LEU A 132 0.21 6.58 5.69
N LEU A 133 -0.08 5.80 4.65
CA LEU A 133 0.55 4.50 4.37
C LEU A 133 1.65 4.65 3.30
N ALA A 134 1.33 5.38 2.24
CA ALA A 134 2.21 5.61 1.10
C ALA A 134 1.77 6.88 0.36
N VAL A 135 2.51 7.24 -0.68
CA VAL A 135 2.07 8.14 -1.74
C VAL A 135 2.20 7.39 -3.07
N LEU A 136 1.21 7.57 -3.95
CA LEU A 136 1.34 7.29 -5.38
C LEU A 136 2.00 8.52 -6.02
N ASP A 137 3.01 8.29 -6.83
CA ASP A 137 3.79 9.32 -7.49
C ASP A 137 3.87 9.00 -8.99
N VAL A 138 3.58 10.00 -9.81
CA VAL A 138 3.50 9.90 -11.27
C VAL A 138 4.17 11.10 -11.91
N ASP A 139 5.17 10.82 -12.74
CA ASP A 139 5.93 11.82 -13.48
C ASP A 139 5.60 11.81 -14.96
N SER A 140 5.75 12.98 -15.59
CA SER A 140 5.77 13.14 -17.04
C SER A 140 6.95 13.98 -17.49
N ASP A 141 7.49 13.67 -18.68
CA ASP A 141 8.47 14.47 -19.40
C ASP A 141 7.85 15.70 -20.10
N ARG A 142 6.54 15.89 -19.96
CA ARG A 142 5.76 17.01 -20.50
C ARG A 142 5.43 17.99 -19.37
N LEU A 143 5.38 19.29 -19.69
CA LEU A 143 4.85 20.29 -18.75
C LEU A 143 3.34 20.17 -18.69
N ALA A 144 2.78 20.41 -17.49
CA ALA A 144 1.34 20.41 -17.24
C ALA A 144 0.64 19.19 -17.85
N ALA A 145 1.25 18.00 -17.71
CA ALA A 145 0.71 16.78 -18.28
C ALA A 145 -0.57 16.33 -17.58
N PHE A 146 -0.67 16.65 -16.28
CA PHE A 146 -1.76 16.29 -15.40
C PHE A 146 -2.70 17.49 -15.16
N ASP A 147 -3.98 17.21 -15.02
CA ASP A 147 -5.02 18.18 -14.66
C ASP A 147 -5.90 17.68 -13.50
N GLU A 148 -6.98 18.41 -13.21
CA GLU A 148 -7.92 18.07 -12.15
C GLU A 148 -8.65 16.74 -12.41
N THR A 149 -8.81 16.32 -13.66
CA THR A 149 -9.38 15.00 -13.99
C THR A 149 -8.44 13.89 -13.53
N ASP A 150 -7.14 14.03 -13.76
CA ASP A 150 -6.13 13.09 -13.24
C ASP A 150 -6.18 13.03 -11.71
N GLN A 151 -6.23 14.19 -11.06
CA GLN A 151 -6.33 14.28 -9.60
C GLN A 151 -7.56 13.55 -9.06
N GLU A 152 -8.75 13.84 -9.57
CA GLU A 152 -9.99 13.23 -9.08
C GLU A 152 -9.98 11.70 -9.19
N HIS A 153 -9.54 11.16 -10.34
CA HIS A 153 -9.52 9.71 -10.56
C HIS A 153 -8.43 9.00 -9.76
N LEU A 154 -7.24 9.59 -9.65
CA LEU A 154 -6.13 9.01 -8.87
C LEU A 154 -6.41 9.09 -7.36
N GLU A 155 -7.05 10.15 -6.87
CA GLU A 155 -7.52 10.24 -5.48
C GLU A 155 -8.53 9.15 -5.15
N ALA A 156 -9.53 8.93 -6.01
CA ALA A 156 -10.51 7.87 -5.83
C ALA A 156 -9.85 6.47 -5.79
N LEU A 157 -8.90 6.21 -6.70
CA LEU A 157 -8.11 4.98 -6.69
C LEU A 157 -7.31 4.82 -5.38
N CYS A 158 -6.60 5.85 -4.96
CA CYS A 158 -5.78 5.82 -3.75
C CYS A 158 -6.62 5.67 -2.48
N GLN A 159 -7.84 6.20 -2.46
CA GLN A 159 -8.79 5.97 -1.38
C GLN A 159 -9.17 4.49 -1.29
N THR A 160 -9.57 3.85 -2.40
CA THR A 160 -9.91 2.42 -2.43
C THR A 160 -8.73 1.56 -1.97
N LEU A 161 -7.52 1.88 -2.43
CA LEU A 161 -6.30 1.22 -1.97
C LEU A 161 -6.13 1.40 -0.44
N GLY A 162 -6.22 2.63 0.07
CA GLY A 162 -6.11 2.92 1.50
C GLY A 162 -7.05 2.10 2.38
N GLU A 163 -8.29 1.90 1.92
CA GLU A 163 -9.31 1.07 2.58
C GLU A 163 -8.92 -0.41 2.62
N GLN A 164 -8.52 -0.99 1.48
CA GLN A 164 -8.14 -2.41 1.38
C GLN A 164 -6.94 -2.75 2.27
N LEU A 165 -6.03 -1.79 2.39
CA LEU A 165 -4.66 -2.06 2.75
C LEU A 165 -4.29 -1.74 4.20
N ASN A 166 -5.22 -1.10 4.91
CA ASN A 166 -5.20 -1.05 6.37
C ASN A 166 -5.18 -2.46 7.00
N THR A 167 -5.66 -3.47 6.28
CA THR A 167 -5.88 -4.84 6.77
C THR A 167 -4.59 -5.66 6.99
N SER A 168 -3.49 -5.34 6.30
CA SER A 168 -2.33 -6.25 6.24
C SER A 168 -1.18 -5.92 7.20
N THR A 169 -1.25 -4.81 7.96
CA THR A 169 -0.15 -4.40 8.87
C THR A 169 -0.40 -4.70 10.35
N VAL A 170 -1.66 -4.85 10.79
CA VAL A 170 -1.96 -4.99 12.24
C VAL A 170 -1.74 -6.43 12.75
N THR A 171 -1.80 -7.46 11.90
CA THR A 171 -1.71 -8.87 12.35
C THR A 171 -0.28 -9.38 12.58
N LEU A 172 0.74 -8.74 12.00
CA LEU A 172 2.13 -9.24 12.06
C LEU A 172 2.93 -8.79 13.30
N ILE A 173 2.51 -7.71 13.97
CA ILE A 173 3.20 -7.22 15.18
C ILE A 173 2.68 -7.93 16.45
N LEU A 174 1.40 -8.35 16.49
CA LEU A 174 0.83 -9.02 17.66
C LEU A 174 1.03 -10.54 17.68
N SER A 175 1.31 -11.18 16.53
CA SER A 175 1.54 -12.63 16.45
C SER A 175 2.95 -13.08 16.85
N ARG A 176 3.93 -12.17 16.91
CA ARG A 176 5.32 -12.48 17.33
C ARG A 176 5.55 -12.34 18.83
N ALA A 177 4.60 -11.80 19.60
CA ALA A 177 4.69 -11.67 21.04
C ALA A 177 4.22 -12.92 21.82
N TRP A 178 3.58 -13.90 21.16
CA TRP A 178 2.91 -15.03 21.84
C TRP A 178 3.37 -16.43 21.43
N ILE A 179 4.52 -16.57 20.76
CA ILE A 179 5.10 -17.88 20.45
C ILE A 179 6.55 -17.92 20.97
N GLY A 180 6.73 -18.45 22.19
CA GLY A 180 8.01 -19.04 22.58
C GLY A 180 8.50 -18.75 23.99
N LYS A 181 8.01 -19.51 24.99
CA LYS A 181 8.83 -20.39 25.84
C LYS A 181 7.97 -21.18 26.85
N PRO A 182 7.76 -22.49 26.65
CA PRO A 182 7.39 -23.38 27.74
C PRO A 182 8.65 -23.98 28.40
N SER A 183 8.58 -24.08 29.74
CA SER A 183 9.28 -25.03 30.61
C SER A 183 10.81 -24.96 30.77
N ARG A 184 11.23 -24.55 31.99
CA ARG A 184 12.24 -25.29 32.76
C ARG A 184 11.64 -25.67 34.11
N PHE A 185 11.39 -26.96 34.28
CA PHE A 185 11.32 -27.59 35.60
C PHE A 185 12.74 -27.53 36.20
N ALA A 186 12.89 -26.83 37.31
CA ALA A 186 14.01 -27.04 38.22
C ALA A 186 13.41 -27.21 39.62
N SER A 187 13.40 -28.46 40.07
CA SER A 187 13.20 -28.84 41.45
C SER A 187 14.31 -28.20 42.29
N LEU A 188 13.95 -27.26 43.15
CA LEU A 188 14.74 -26.93 44.34
C LEU A 188 13.80 -26.88 45.53
N ARG A 189 13.94 -27.90 46.38
CA ARG A 189 13.51 -27.86 47.78
C ARG A 189 14.33 -26.76 48.45
N GLY A 190 13.65 -25.83 49.09
CA GLY A 190 14.26 -24.79 49.89
C GLY A 190 13.17 -23.99 50.56
N ASP A 191 13.01 -24.19 51.87
CA ASP A 191 12.11 -23.45 52.74
C ASP A 191 12.34 -21.94 52.60
N VAL A 192 11.28 -21.20 52.25
CA VAL A 192 11.22 -19.76 52.50
C VAL A 192 9.86 -19.42 53.09
N ARG A 193 9.96 -18.81 54.27
CA ARG A 193 8.88 -18.37 55.15
C ARG A 193 7.87 -17.47 54.43
N LEU A 194 6.60 -17.69 54.79
CA LEU A 194 5.49 -16.79 54.52
C LEU A 194 5.53 -15.66 55.54
N ASP A 195 5.59 -14.41 55.07
CA ASP A 195 5.08 -13.24 55.80
C ASP A 195 4.27 -12.40 54.82
N GLY A 196 3.07 -12.04 55.29
CA GLY A 196 1.91 -11.78 54.45
C GLY A 196 1.69 -10.34 54.05
N TRP A 197 0.76 -10.15 53.12
CA TRP A 197 -0.08 -8.95 53.00
C TRP A 197 -1.45 -9.34 52.46
N MET A 198 -2.48 -8.84 53.13
CA MET A 198 -3.89 -9.10 52.89
C MET A 198 -4.53 -8.00 52.01
N PHE A 199 -5.42 -8.46 51.13
CA PHE A 199 -6.63 -7.85 50.55
C PHE A 199 -6.59 -6.53 49.74
N GLY A 200 -7.01 -6.67 48.48
CA GLY A 200 -7.85 -5.72 47.75
C GLY A 200 -8.63 -6.45 46.65
N ARG A 201 -9.96 -6.59 46.81
CA ARG A 201 -10.89 -7.28 45.89
C ARG A 201 -11.54 -6.30 44.89
N SER A 202 -11.54 -6.70 43.61
CA SER A 202 -12.70 -6.71 42.64
C SER A 202 -13.18 -5.37 42.03
N PRO A 203 -13.82 -5.32 40.81
CA PRO A 203 -14.41 -6.41 40.00
C PRO A 203 -14.11 -6.49 38.48
N SER A 204 -14.19 -7.75 38.00
CA SER A 204 -14.74 -8.28 36.74
C SER A 204 -14.44 -7.65 35.37
N THR A 205 -13.84 -8.47 34.50
CA THR A 205 -14.40 -8.74 33.17
C THR A 205 -14.24 -10.22 32.85
N ARG A 206 -15.38 -10.92 32.86
CA ARG A 206 -15.57 -12.30 32.40
C ARG A 206 -16.06 -12.19 30.96
N SER A 207 -15.60 -13.12 30.11
CA SER A 207 -16.13 -13.49 28.78
C SER A 207 -15.23 -13.14 27.60
N TYR A 208 -14.45 -14.12 27.11
CA TYR A 208 -14.60 -14.68 25.76
C TYR A 208 -13.63 -15.87 25.55
N LEU A 209 -13.98 -17.05 26.06
CA LEU A 209 -13.41 -18.32 25.60
C LEU A 209 -14.49 -19.40 25.65
N GLN A 210 -15.16 -19.60 24.50
CA GLN A 210 -15.88 -20.79 24.07
C GLN A 210 -16.31 -20.47 22.63
N THR A 211 -15.60 -20.91 21.59
CA THR A 211 -15.80 -22.24 21.01
C THR A 211 -14.72 -22.49 19.97
N ILE A 212 -13.70 -23.29 20.30
CA ILE A 212 -13.00 -24.08 19.28
C ILE A 212 -12.91 -25.49 19.86
N GLY A 213 -13.95 -26.27 19.56
CA GLY A 213 -14.02 -27.68 19.91
C GLY A 213 -12.95 -28.45 19.17
N LEU A 214 -11.88 -28.80 19.87
CA LEU A 214 -10.97 -29.87 19.50
C LEU A 214 -11.77 -31.18 19.36
N ARG A 215 -12.00 -31.64 18.13
CA ARG A 215 -12.35 -33.04 17.87
C ARG A 215 -11.09 -33.80 17.46
N ARG A 216 -10.79 -34.82 18.26
CA ARG A 216 -9.82 -35.88 17.98
C ARG A 216 -10.11 -36.54 16.63
N GLY A 217 -9.03 -36.93 15.97
CA GLY A 217 -9.01 -37.44 14.60
C GLY A 217 -9.81 -38.71 14.34
N ARG A 218 -10.06 -38.92 13.05
CA ARG A 218 -10.25 -40.22 12.43
C ARG A 218 -9.42 -40.29 11.17
N GLU A 219 -8.78 -41.43 11.04
CA GLU A 219 -7.82 -41.84 10.04
C GLU A 219 -8.51 -42.23 8.72
N THR A 220 -7.71 -42.22 7.64
CA THR A 220 -7.92 -42.83 6.32
C THR A 220 -8.85 -42.13 5.32
N ASN A 221 -8.30 -41.63 4.20
CA ASN A 221 -8.26 -42.40 2.96
C ASN A 221 -7.27 -41.80 1.94
N ARG A 222 -6.33 -42.62 1.46
CA ARG A 222 -5.43 -42.29 0.35
C ARG A 222 -6.24 -42.29 -0.95
N ARG A 223 -6.25 -41.18 -1.69
CA ARG A 223 -6.43 -41.21 -3.15
C ARG A 223 -5.31 -40.45 -3.82
N LYS A 224 -4.55 -41.21 -4.63
CA LYS A 224 -3.49 -40.76 -5.52
C LYS A 224 -4.06 -39.74 -6.51
N LEU A 225 -3.44 -38.57 -6.61
CA LEU A 225 -3.52 -37.73 -7.81
C LEU A 225 -2.23 -37.93 -8.58
N GLN A 226 -2.36 -38.54 -9.76
CA GLN A 226 -1.28 -38.74 -10.72
C GLN A 226 -0.87 -37.39 -11.30
N ILE A 227 0.41 -37.07 -11.18
CA ILE A 227 1.06 -35.98 -11.90
C ILE A 227 1.36 -36.48 -13.31
N PHE A 228 0.74 -35.90 -14.32
CA PHE A 228 1.12 -36.07 -15.72
C PHE A 228 2.34 -35.18 -16.01
N SER A 229 3.52 -35.77 -16.08
CA SER A 229 4.71 -35.15 -16.68
C SER A 229 4.64 -35.35 -18.20
N LYS A 230 4.53 -34.26 -18.98
CA LYS A 230 4.82 -34.30 -20.43
C LYS A 230 6.34 -34.28 -20.64
N PRO A 231 6.89 -35.06 -21.58
CA PRO A 231 8.31 -35.00 -21.93
C PRO A 231 8.59 -33.79 -22.84
N LEU A 232 9.72 -33.11 -22.60
CA LEU A 232 10.38 -32.25 -23.58
C LEU A 232 10.99 -33.12 -24.67
N THR A 233 10.56 -32.95 -25.92
CA THR A 233 11.29 -33.40 -27.09
C THR A 233 12.22 -32.28 -27.56
N ALA A 234 13.51 -32.60 -27.61
CA ALA A 234 14.52 -31.82 -28.31
C ALA A 234 14.45 -32.13 -29.82
N GLN A 235 14.42 -31.07 -30.63
CA GLN A 235 15.04 -30.97 -31.95
C GLN A 235 15.14 -29.49 -32.31
#